data_AF-A0A7S3MW79-F1
#
_entry.id   AF-A0A7S3MW79-F1
#
_cell.length_a   1.000
_cell.length_b   1.000
_cell.length_c   1.000
_cell.angle_alpha   90.00
_cell.angle_beta   90.00
_cell.angle_gamma   90.00
#
_symmetry.space_group_name_H-M   'P 1'
#
loop_
_entity.id
_entity.type
_entity.pdbx_description
1 polymer ?
#
loop_
_entity_poly.entity_id
_entity_poly.type
_entity_poly.pdbx_seq_one_letter_code
_entity_poly.pdbx_strand_id
1 'polypeptide(L)'
;MRYPIPVTTMNHHYRLPIKQIKYHSASKKMLTADKKIIKIWEMGEDQGSLFTNIEPKHEVNDIEICGDGSGVIFSPQEQEKIGTYFVPALGPAPKWCTFLEQLTEELEESKQTTLYEDYKFLTATDLQKLNATDLIGTPALKAYMHGYFMELKQYQRLLSAVNPFAYEEYKKKQVEEKLKAKAEKRIHIKKKEAKINVDYVKELEKRQQDKEGKNKKSALAAEQVLQ
;
A
#
# COMPACT_ATOMS: atom_id res chain seq x y z
N MET A 1 48.24 29.19 -19.87
CA MET A 1 47.18 29.91 -20.63
C MET A 1 47.71 30.18 -22.03
N ARG A 2 47.06 29.69 -23.09
CA ARG A 2 47.59 29.80 -24.48
C ARG A 2 47.08 31.04 -25.24
N TYR A 3 45.93 31.60 -24.87
CA TYR A 3 45.36 32.81 -25.45
C TYR A 3 44.69 33.68 -24.36
N PRO A 4 44.72 35.02 -24.49
CA PRO A 4 44.09 35.95 -23.54
C PRO A 4 42.59 36.18 -23.78
N ILE A 5 42.02 35.57 -24.83
CA ILE A 5 40.61 35.71 -25.20
C ILE A 5 39.80 34.65 -24.43
N PRO A 6 38.65 35.01 -23.82
CA PRO A 6 37.81 34.04 -23.13
C PRO A 6 37.28 32.98 -24.11
N VAL A 7 37.35 31.71 -23.73
CA VAL A 7 36.83 30.58 -24.54
C VAL A 7 35.31 30.60 -24.56
N THR A 8 34.68 30.87 -23.41
CA THR A 8 33.21 30.88 -23.26
C THR A 8 32.82 31.90 -22.21
N THR A 9 31.72 32.62 -22.45
CA THR A 9 31.12 33.55 -21.48
C THR A 9 29.75 33.03 -21.08
N MET A 10 29.53 32.85 -19.77
CA MET A 10 28.28 32.34 -19.22
C MET A 10 27.66 33.37 -18.28
N ASN A 11 26.35 33.56 -18.39
CA ASN A 11 25.63 34.58 -17.62
C ASN A 11 24.57 33.97 -16.70
N HIS A 12 24.54 34.47 -15.47
CA HIS A 12 23.46 34.21 -14.52
C HIS A 12 22.30 35.16 -14.74
N HIS A 13 21.07 34.69 -14.48
CA HIS A 13 19.86 35.46 -14.75
C HIS A 13 19.71 36.65 -13.79
N TYR A 14 20.04 36.43 -12.51
CA TYR A 14 19.79 37.40 -11.44
C TYR A 14 20.85 38.50 -11.33
N ARG A 15 21.94 38.43 -12.10
CA ARG A 15 23.07 39.39 -12.05
C ARG A 15 23.58 39.66 -10.63
N LEU A 16 23.52 38.64 -9.78
CA LEU A 16 24.08 38.66 -8.44
C LEU A 16 25.56 38.29 -8.51
N PRO A 17 26.37 38.63 -7.50
CA PRO A 17 27.76 38.19 -7.45
C PRO A 17 27.83 36.66 -7.38
N ILE A 18 28.63 36.08 -8.28
CA ILE A 18 28.97 34.66 -8.25
C ILE A 18 29.84 34.44 -7.02
N LYS A 19 29.37 33.60 -6.10
CA LYS A 19 30.08 33.30 -4.85
C LYS A 19 31.19 32.28 -5.08
N GLN A 20 30.94 31.27 -5.89
CA GLN A 20 31.86 30.15 -6.07
C GLN A 20 31.71 29.48 -7.44
N ILE A 21 32.83 28.98 -7.97
CA ILE A 21 32.89 28.19 -9.20
C ILE A 21 33.69 26.91 -8.91
N LYS A 22 33.11 25.75 -9.22
CA LYS A 22 33.75 24.44 -9.03
C LYS A 22 33.67 23.64 -10.32
N TYR A 23 34.76 22.99 -10.68
CA TYR A 23 34.81 22.10 -11.84
C TYR A 23 34.67 20.65 -11.37
N HIS A 24 33.75 19.92 -11.99
CA HIS A 24 33.55 18.51 -11.73
C HIS A 24 34.25 17.68 -12.82
N SER A 25 35.42 17.15 -12.50
CA SER A 25 36.32 16.49 -13.46
C SER A 25 35.71 15.24 -14.11
N ALA A 26 34.92 14.46 -13.36
CA ALA A 26 34.42 13.17 -13.86
C ALA A 26 33.36 13.31 -14.97
N SER A 27 32.48 14.30 -14.86
CA SER A 27 31.40 14.58 -15.81
C SER A 27 31.71 15.73 -16.76
N LYS A 28 32.87 16.38 -16.62
CA LYS A 28 33.27 17.58 -17.37
C LYS A 28 32.21 18.68 -17.31
N LYS A 29 31.61 18.87 -16.13
CA LYS A 29 30.60 19.92 -15.87
C LYS A 29 31.17 20.98 -14.94
N MET A 30 30.74 22.22 -15.12
CA MET A 30 31.11 23.34 -14.26
C MET A 30 29.91 23.77 -13.43
N LEU A 31 30.10 23.85 -12.12
CA LEU A 31 29.11 24.34 -11.18
C LEU A 31 29.44 25.78 -10.85
N THR A 32 28.43 26.64 -10.95
CA THR A 32 28.54 28.06 -10.60
C THR A 32 27.41 28.39 -9.64
N ALA A 33 27.74 29.04 -8.52
CA ALA A 33 26.78 29.38 -7.49
C ALA A 33 26.66 30.89 -7.31
N ASP A 34 25.44 31.38 -7.46
CA ASP A 34 25.01 32.72 -7.04
C ASP A 34 24.37 32.64 -5.65
N LYS A 35 24.03 33.79 -5.07
CA LYS A 35 23.29 33.87 -3.79
C LYS A 35 21.96 33.10 -3.81
N LYS A 36 21.31 32.96 -4.96
CA LYS A 36 19.97 32.36 -5.09
C LYS A 36 19.91 31.07 -5.88
N ILE A 37 20.84 30.85 -6.81
CA ILE A 37 20.78 29.73 -7.74
C ILE A 37 22.13 29.07 -7.90
N ILE A 38 22.11 27.76 -8.09
CA ILE A 38 23.28 26.97 -8.46
C ILE A 38 23.02 26.47 -9.88
N LYS A 39 23.89 26.85 -10.81
CA LYS A 39 23.82 26.42 -12.21
C LYS A 39 24.91 25.41 -12.50
N ILE A 40 24.52 24.32 -13.16
CA ILE A 40 25.45 23.32 -13.69
C ILE A 40 25.49 23.49 -15.20
N TRP A 41 26.70 23.65 -15.71
CA TRP A 41 27.01 23.92 -17.10
C TRP A 41 27.80 22.77 -17.69
N GLU A 42 27.57 22.48 -18.96
CA GLU A 42 28.36 21.49 -19.70
C GLU A 42 29.61 22.16 -20.29
N MET A 43 30.77 21.52 -20.07
CA MET A 43 32.07 21.96 -20.63
C MET A 43 32.63 20.96 -21.64
N GLY A 44 31.80 20.00 -22.07
CA GLY A 44 32.13 18.96 -23.04
C GLY A 44 31.96 19.43 -24.49
N GLU A 45 31.20 18.66 -25.27
CA GLU A 45 30.97 18.92 -26.70
C GLU A 45 30.07 20.15 -26.92
N ASP A 46 29.06 20.35 -26.05
CA ASP A 46 28.17 21.50 -26.05
C ASP A 46 28.64 22.58 -25.06
N GLN A 47 29.80 23.19 -25.35
CA GLN A 47 30.33 24.28 -24.54
C GLN A 47 29.32 25.42 -24.42
N GLY A 48 28.86 25.71 -23.20
CA GLY A 48 27.90 26.79 -22.99
C GLY A 48 26.50 26.35 -22.59
N SER A 49 26.15 25.08 -22.80
CA SER A 49 24.80 24.60 -22.54
C SER A 49 24.54 24.46 -21.04
N LEU A 50 23.31 24.79 -20.65
CA LEU A 50 22.87 24.68 -19.26
C LEU A 50 22.34 23.26 -19.03
N PHE A 51 22.98 22.52 -18.13
CA PHE A 51 22.57 21.17 -17.79
C PHE A 51 21.39 21.18 -16.82
N THR A 52 21.53 21.86 -15.68
CA THR A 52 20.44 21.97 -14.70
C THR A 52 20.59 23.20 -13.81
N ASN A 53 19.46 23.68 -13.30
CA ASN A 53 19.39 24.74 -12.29
C ASN A 53 18.86 24.15 -10.99
N ILE A 54 19.58 24.39 -9.90
CA ILE A 54 19.11 24.11 -8.55
C ILE A 54 18.76 25.45 -7.93
N GLU A 55 17.50 25.59 -7.48
CA GLU A 55 16.98 26.80 -6.84
C GLU A 55 16.69 26.54 -5.36
N PRO A 56 17.66 26.82 -4.46
CA PRO A 56 17.42 26.76 -3.03
C PRO A 56 16.40 27.81 -2.56
N LYS A 57 15.64 27.46 -1.52
CA LYS A 57 14.70 28.40 -0.87
C LYS A 57 15.42 29.50 -0.09
N HIS A 58 16.57 29.15 0.49
CA HIS A 58 17.41 30.05 1.29
C HIS A 58 18.64 30.48 0.50
N GLU A 59 19.26 31.56 0.94
CA GLU A 59 20.43 32.11 0.27
C GLU A 59 21.64 31.17 0.41
N VAL A 60 22.31 30.90 -0.70
CA VAL A 60 23.51 30.05 -0.77
C VAL A 60 24.73 30.89 -0.45
N ASN A 61 25.61 30.37 0.39
CA ASN A 61 26.89 31.00 0.75
C ASN A 61 28.07 30.42 -0.01
N ASP A 62 28.11 29.10 -0.15
CA ASP A 62 29.18 28.41 -0.88
C ASP A 62 28.63 27.13 -1.51
N ILE A 63 29.47 26.44 -2.28
CA ILE A 63 29.19 25.14 -2.86
C ILE A 63 30.42 24.24 -2.84
N GLU A 64 30.25 23.01 -2.40
CA GLU A 64 31.29 21.99 -2.39
C GLU A 64 30.75 20.67 -2.95
N ILE A 65 31.59 19.97 -3.70
CA ILE A 65 31.25 18.66 -4.26
C ILE A 65 31.90 17.58 -3.41
N CYS A 66 31.17 16.51 -3.14
CA CYS A 66 31.64 15.43 -2.28
C CYS A 66 32.67 14.53 -2.99
N GLY A 67 33.92 14.97 -3.08
CA GLY A 67 35.02 14.21 -3.68
C GLY A 67 34.92 14.07 -5.21
N ASP A 68 35.91 13.39 -5.79
CA ASP A 68 36.06 13.27 -7.23
C ASP A 68 35.08 12.23 -7.80
N GLY A 69 34.07 12.72 -8.54
CA GLY A 69 33.13 11.88 -9.28
C GLY A 69 31.80 11.56 -8.62
N SER A 70 31.51 12.09 -7.42
CA SER A 70 30.17 11.93 -6.84
C SER A 70 29.18 12.98 -7.35
N GLY A 71 27.90 12.60 -7.41
CA GLY A 71 26.80 13.49 -7.73
C GLY A 71 26.27 14.30 -6.54
N VAL A 72 26.94 14.26 -5.38
CA VAL A 72 26.48 14.92 -4.14
C VAL A 72 27.13 16.29 -4.00
N ILE A 73 26.28 17.29 -3.82
CA ILE A 73 26.63 18.70 -3.70
C ILE A 73 26.18 19.19 -2.32
N PHE A 74 27.11 19.77 -1.59
CA PHE A 74 26.85 20.49 -0.35
C PHE A 74 26.78 21.98 -0.63
N SER A 75 25.70 22.60 -0.15
CA SER A 75 25.48 24.03 -0.27
C SER A 75 25.14 24.58 1.12
N PRO A 76 26.13 25.21 1.79
CA PRO A 76 25.85 26.01 2.97
C PRO A 76 24.86 27.12 2.63
N GLN A 77 23.72 27.11 3.32
CA GLN A 77 22.63 28.07 3.14
C GLN A 77 22.36 28.79 4.46
N GLU A 78 21.63 29.90 4.38
CA GLU A 78 21.11 30.63 5.55
C GLU A 78 19.97 29.87 6.26
N GLN A 79 20.26 28.65 6.74
CA GLN A 79 19.38 27.77 7.50
C GLN A 79 20.20 26.90 8.47
N GLU A 80 19.56 26.36 9.51
CA GLU A 80 20.23 25.54 10.54
C GLU A 80 20.86 24.26 9.97
N LYS A 81 20.30 23.70 8.90
CA LYS A 81 20.79 22.49 8.23
C LYS A 81 21.45 22.85 6.90
N ILE A 82 22.60 22.27 6.60
CA ILE A 82 23.27 22.44 5.31
C ILE A 82 22.40 21.81 4.20
N GLY A 83 22.22 22.53 3.10
CA GLY A 83 21.52 22.02 1.94
C GLY A 83 22.35 20.95 1.24
N THR A 84 21.80 19.74 1.09
CA THR A 84 22.43 18.63 0.39
C THR A 84 21.62 18.28 -0.85
N TYR A 85 22.24 18.37 -2.02
CA TYR A 85 21.62 18.06 -3.30
C TYR A 85 22.31 16.86 -3.93
N PHE A 86 21.54 15.87 -4.35
CA PHE A 86 22.05 14.73 -5.08
C PHE A 86 21.53 14.78 -6.52
N VAL A 87 22.46 14.74 -7.48
CA VAL A 87 22.18 14.74 -8.91
C VAL A 87 22.72 13.44 -9.51
N PRO A 88 21.87 12.41 -9.71
CA PRO A 88 22.30 11.10 -10.23
C PRO A 88 23.00 11.20 -11.59
N ALA A 89 22.58 12.13 -12.44
CA ALA A 89 23.18 12.37 -13.76
C ALA A 89 24.53 13.11 -13.73
N LEU A 90 24.99 13.54 -12.55
CA LEU A 90 26.33 14.11 -12.36
C LEU A 90 27.35 13.01 -11.99
N GLY A 91 26.90 12.03 -11.22
CA GLY A 91 27.70 10.89 -10.79
C GLY A 91 26.99 10.09 -9.68
N PRO A 92 27.53 8.91 -9.33
CA PRO A 92 26.98 8.07 -8.26
C PRO A 92 27.07 8.74 -6.88
N ALA A 93 26.31 8.23 -5.92
CA ALA A 93 26.45 8.60 -4.52
C ALA A 93 27.79 8.08 -3.95
N PRO A 94 28.38 8.76 -2.97
CA PRO A 94 29.60 8.28 -2.33
C PRO A 94 29.33 6.98 -1.56
N LYS A 95 30.35 6.12 -1.41
CA LYS A 95 30.23 4.75 -0.87
C LYS A 95 29.56 4.65 0.51
N TRP A 96 29.65 5.68 1.34
CA TRP A 96 29.03 5.73 2.67
C TRP A 96 27.54 6.12 2.64
N CYS A 97 27.02 6.49 1.46
CA CYS A 97 25.68 7.02 1.22
C CYS A 97 24.99 6.29 0.07
N THR A 98 25.21 4.98 -0.07
CA THR A 98 24.56 4.13 -1.09
C THR A 98 23.04 4.14 -1.01
N PHE A 99 22.48 4.37 0.19
CA PHE A 99 21.04 4.46 0.39
C PHE A 99 20.38 5.61 -0.40
N LEU A 100 21.11 6.68 -0.75
CA LEU A 100 20.56 7.76 -1.56
C LEU A 100 20.21 7.29 -2.98
N GLU A 101 20.99 6.39 -3.57
CA GLU A 101 20.71 5.84 -4.89
C GLU A 101 19.43 5.00 -4.87
N GLN A 102 19.28 4.15 -3.85
CA GLN A 102 18.06 3.36 -3.66
C GLN A 102 16.83 4.25 -3.49
N LEU A 103 16.91 5.30 -2.65
CA LEU A 103 15.80 6.24 -2.48
C LEU A 103 15.45 6.97 -3.78
N THR A 104 16.45 7.33 -4.60
CA THR A 104 16.18 7.95 -5.90
C THR A 104 15.58 6.97 -6.89
N GLU A 105 16.02 5.71 -6.89
CA GLU A 105 15.47 4.65 -7.74
C GLU A 105 14.00 4.37 -7.39
N GLU A 106 13.67 4.24 -6.10
CA GLU A 106 12.28 4.10 -5.62
C GLU A 106 11.42 5.34 -5.99
N LEU A 107 11.99 6.54 -5.95
CA LEU A 107 11.29 7.77 -6.33
C LEU A 107 11.07 7.85 -7.86
N GLU A 108 11.99 7.34 -8.67
CA GLU A 108 11.85 7.25 -10.12
C GLU A 108 10.82 6.21 -10.52
N GLU A 109 10.78 5.06 -9.84
CA GLU A 109 9.75 4.03 -10.04
C GLU A 109 8.34 4.53 -9.66
N SER A 110 8.19 5.18 -8.50
CA SER A 110 6.88 5.67 -8.03
C SER A 110 6.29 6.81 -8.89
N LYS A 111 7.12 7.59 -9.60
CA LYS A 111 6.66 8.60 -10.55
C LYS A 111 6.06 8.02 -11.84
N GLN A 112 6.32 6.75 -12.14
CA GLN A 112 5.50 6.01 -13.11
C GLN A 112 4.16 5.68 -12.45
N THR A 113 3.40 6.72 -12.15
CA THR A 113 2.12 6.60 -11.46
C THR A 113 1.21 5.69 -12.29
N THR A 114 1.04 4.49 -11.74
CA THR A 114 -0.18 3.70 -11.68
C THR A 114 -1.44 4.58 -11.81
N LEU A 115 -1.76 5.00 -13.04
CA LEU A 115 -2.99 5.71 -13.44
C LEU A 115 -4.29 4.93 -13.11
N TYR A 116 -4.16 3.81 -12.41
CA TYR A 116 -5.19 2.86 -12.04
C TYR A 116 -5.29 2.63 -10.52
N GLU A 117 -4.58 3.35 -9.65
CA GLU A 117 -4.75 3.16 -8.18
C GLU A 117 -6.19 3.41 -7.71
N ASP A 118 -6.86 4.39 -8.33
CA ASP A 118 -8.23 4.74 -7.99
C ASP A 118 -9.28 3.95 -8.79
N TYR A 119 -8.89 2.97 -9.60
CA TYR A 119 -9.79 2.22 -10.47
C TYR A 119 -9.85 0.74 -10.12
N LYS A 120 -11.07 0.20 -9.96
CA LYS A 120 -11.32 -1.21 -9.81
C LYS A 120 -11.75 -1.82 -11.14
N PHE A 121 -11.05 -2.88 -11.56
CA PHE A 121 -11.48 -3.70 -12.69
C PHE A 121 -12.69 -4.56 -12.29
N LEU A 122 -13.73 -4.53 -13.12
CA LEU A 122 -14.98 -5.27 -12.96
C LEU A 122 -15.25 -6.10 -14.21
N THR A 123 -15.59 -7.37 -14.03
CA THR A 123 -16.09 -8.20 -15.12
C THR A 123 -17.58 -7.91 -15.39
N ALA A 124 -18.09 -8.32 -16.55
CA ALA A 124 -19.51 -8.19 -16.87
C ALA A 124 -20.41 -8.88 -15.82
N THR A 125 -19.95 -9.99 -15.23
CA THR A 125 -20.68 -10.69 -14.16
C THR A 125 -20.69 -9.91 -12.85
N ASP A 126 -19.63 -9.15 -12.54
CA ASP A 126 -19.58 -8.34 -11.32
C ASP A 126 -20.45 -7.09 -11.44
N LEU A 127 -20.56 -6.50 -12.63
CA LEU A 127 -21.52 -5.43 -12.89
C LEU A 127 -22.97 -5.89 -12.73
N GLN A 128 -23.28 -7.11 -13.17
CA GLN A 128 -24.61 -7.71 -12.95
C GLN A 128 -24.91 -7.90 -11.46
N LYS A 129 -23.95 -8.40 -10.66
CA LYS A 129 -24.11 -8.53 -9.20
C LYS A 129 -24.33 -7.18 -8.51
N LEU A 130 -23.77 -6.10 -9.06
CA LEU A 130 -23.90 -4.74 -8.53
C LEU A 130 -25.15 -4.01 -9.04
N ASN A 131 -26.00 -4.66 -9.85
CA ASN A 131 -27.13 -4.04 -10.56
C ASN A 131 -26.71 -2.78 -11.34
N ALA A 132 -25.50 -2.80 -11.90
CA ALA A 132 -24.85 -1.64 -12.52
C ALA A 132 -24.71 -1.77 -14.04
N THR A 133 -25.49 -2.66 -14.66
CA THR A 133 -25.47 -2.95 -16.11
C THR A 133 -25.84 -1.71 -16.94
N ASP A 134 -26.69 -0.83 -16.39
CA ASP A 134 -27.16 0.39 -17.06
C ASP A 134 -26.05 1.45 -17.23
N LEU A 135 -24.94 1.31 -16.49
CA LEU A 135 -23.80 2.22 -16.59
C LEU A 135 -22.88 1.88 -17.78
N ILE A 136 -23.13 0.76 -18.47
CA ILE A 136 -22.35 0.36 -19.65
C ILE A 136 -22.58 1.39 -20.78
N GLY A 137 -21.49 1.99 -21.27
CA GLY A 137 -21.53 3.04 -22.28
C GLY A 137 -21.56 4.47 -21.72
N THR A 138 -21.69 4.64 -20.41
CA THR A 138 -21.54 5.95 -19.75
C THR A 138 -20.07 6.25 -19.41
N PRO A 139 -19.67 7.54 -19.26
CA PRO A 139 -18.30 7.91 -18.89
C PRO A 139 -17.83 7.39 -17.52
N ALA A 140 -18.76 6.88 -16.69
CA ALA A 140 -18.46 6.30 -15.38
C ALA A 140 -17.73 4.95 -15.48
N LEU A 141 -17.90 4.22 -16.59
CA LEU A 141 -17.25 2.94 -16.86
C LEU A 141 -16.31 3.06 -18.06
N LYS A 142 -15.02 2.85 -17.84
CA LYS A 142 -14.04 2.78 -18.93
C LYS A 142 -13.92 1.33 -19.40
N ALA A 143 -14.36 1.04 -20.62
CA ALA A 143 -14.19 -0.29 -21.21
C ALA A 143 -12.70 -0.60 -21.41
N TYR A 144 -12.26 -1.78 -20.96
CA TYR A 144 -10.88 -2.22 -21.14
C TYR A 144 -10.81 -3.74 -21.35
N MET A 145 -10.29 -4.16 -22.50
CA MET A 145 -10.16 -5.55 -22.94
C MET A 145 -11.47 -6.34 -22.90
N HIS A 146 -11.79 -6.95 -21.76
CA HIS A 146 -12.94 -7.84 -21.54
C HIS A 146 -13.77 -7.45 -20.29
N GLY A 147 -13.55 -6.26 -19.75
CA GLY A 147 -14.24 -5.75 -18.59
C GLY A 147 -14.28 -4.23 -18.57
N TYR A 148 -14.51 -3.68 -17.39
CA TYR A 148 -14.70 -2.25 -17.20
C TYR A 148 -13.91 -1.77 -15.98
N PHE A 149 -13.28 -0.62 -16.09
CA PHE A 149 -12.74 0.10 -14.96
C PHE A 149 -13.78 1.07 -14.41
N MET A 150 -14.03 0.97 -13.11
CA MET A 150 -14.87 1.89 -12.35
C MET A 150 -14.03 2.58 -11.27
N GLU A 151 -14.28 3.86 -11.02
CA GLU A 151 -13.64 4.57 -9.92
C GLU A 151 -14.00 3.91 -8.57
N LEU A 152 -13.03 3.73 -7.69
CA LEU A 152 -13.17 2.99 -6.43
C LEU A 152 -14.28 3.56 -5.54
N LYS A 153 -14.43 4.90 -5.50
CA LYS A 153 -15.49 5.58 -4.77
C LYS A 153 -16.89 5.22 -5.27
N GLN A 154 -17.05 5.10 -6.59
CA GLN A 154 -18.32 4.74 -7.22
C GLN A 154 -18.66 3.27 -6.95
N TYR A 155 -17.66 2.40 -7.05
CA TYR A 155 -17.80 0.99 -6.69
C TYR A 155 -18.24 0.79 -5.23
N GLN A 156 -17.64 1.51 -4.29
CA GLN A 156 -18.03 1.44 -2.87
C GLN A 156 -19.47 1.92 -2.61
N ARG A 157 -19.92 2.95 -3.32
CA ARG A 157 -21.30 3.44 -3.25
C ARG A 157 -22.30 2.39 -3.74
N LEU A 158 -22.00 1.76 -4.88
CA LEU A 158 -22.85 0.68 -5.43
C LEU A 158 -22.86 -0.54 -4.50
N LEU A 159 -21.71 -0.93 -3.96
CA LEU A 159 -21.63 -2.04 -3.00
C LEU A 159 -22.49 -1.78 -1.76
N SER A 160 -22.48 -0.55 -1.25
CA SER A 160 -23.30 -0.14 -0.10
C SER A 160 -24.80 -0.12 -0.43
N ALA A 161 -25.16 0.27 -1.66
CA ALA A 161 -26.55 0.31 -2.13
C ALA A 161 -27.13 -1.10 -2.37
N VAL A 162 -26.32 -2.03 -2.88
CA VAL A 162 -26.74 -3.40 -3.20
C VAL A 162 -26.88 -4.25 -1.94
N ASN A 163 -26.00 -4.02 -0.94
CA ASN A 163 -26.01 -4.79 0.30
C ASN A 163 -26.20 -3.91 1.57
N PRO A 164 -27.34 -3.20 1.75
CA PRO A 164 -27.59 -2.41 2.95
C PRO A 164 -27.62 -3.26 4.23
N PHE A 165 -28.06 -4.52 4.12
CA PHE A 165 -28.26 -5.43 5.25
C PHE A 165 -27.09 -6.37 5.53
N ALA A 166 -26.03 -6.39 4.70
CA ALA A 166 -24.94 -7.36 4.87
C ALA A 166 -24.28 -7.26 6.25
N TYR A 167 -24.19 -6.06 6.83
CA TYR A 167 -23.65 -5.87 8.16
C TYR A 167 -24.59 -6.41 9.26
N GLU A 168 -25.90 -6.27 9.10
CA GLU A 168 -26.89 -6.80 10.03
C GLU A 168 -27.00 -8.33 9.94
N GLU A 169 -26.95 -8.89 8.73
CA GLU A 169 -26.92 -10.33 8.52
C GLU A 169 -25.64 -10.96 9.07
N TYR A 170 -24.50 -10.31 8.87
CA TYR A 170 -23.22 -10.74 9.45
C TYR A 170 -23.30 -10.77 10.98
N LYS A 171 -23.88 -9.73 11.59
CA LYS A 171 -24.14 -9.69 13.04
C LYS A 171 -25.06 -10.82 13.50
N LYS A 172 -26.17 -11.05 12.80
CA LYS A 172 -27.12 -12.13 13.12
C LYS A 172 -26.45 -13.51 13.04
N LYS A 173 -25.69 -13.78 11.99
CA LYS A 173 -24.93 -15.04 11.82
C LYS A 173 -23.91 -15.24 12.95
N GLN A 174 -23.14 -14.21 13.29
CA GLN A 174 -22.19 -14.26 14.40
C GLN A 174 -22.88 -14.54 15.76
N VAL A 175 -24.05 -13.95 15.99
CA VAL A 175 -24.84 -14.20 17.21
C VAL A 175 -25.37 -15.63 17.23
N GLU A 176 -25.89 -16.12 16.10
CA GLU A 176 -26.41 -17.48 15.96
C GLU A 176 -25.30 -18.53 16.14
N GLU A 177 -24.13 -18.30 15.55
CA GLU A 177 -22.95 -19.18 15.69
C GLU A 177 -22.47 -19.22 17.14
N LYS A 178 -22.43 -18.06 17.84
CA LYS A 178 -22.14 -18.01 19.28
C LYS A 178 -23.19 -18.72 20.12
N LEU A 179 -24.46 -18.65 19.74
CA LEU A 179 -25.56 -19.38 20.40
C LEU A 179 -25.41 -20.90 20.19
N LYS A 180 -25.12 -21.34 18.96
CA LYS A 180 -24.85 -22.75 18.64
C LYS A 180 -23.64 -23.29 19.40
N ALA A 181 -22.53 -22.56 19.40
CA ALA A 181 -21.34 -22.95 20.17
C ALA A 181 -21.62 -23.02 21.69
N LYS A 182 -22.49 -22.16 22.22
CA LYS A 182 -22.97 -22.27 23.62
C LYS A 182 -23.90 -23.45 23.82
N ALA A 183 -24.77 -23.77 22.85
CA ALA A 183 -25.67 -24.92 22.89
C ALA A 183 -24.90 -26.25 22.83
N GLU A 184 -23.87 -26.37 21.99
CA GLU A 184 -23.00 -27.55 21.90
C GLU A 184 -22.17 -27.77 23.18
N LYS A 185 -21.71 -26.68 23.81
CA LYS A 185 -21.02 -26.74 25.11
C LYS A 185 -21.97 -27.03 26.27
N ARG A 186 -23.28 -26.88 26.08
CA ARG A 186 -24.27 -27.21 27.11
C ARG A 186 -24.29 -28.73 27.24
N ILE A 187 -23.81 -29.22 28.38
CA ILE A 187 -23.71 -30.63 28.71
C ILE A 187 -25.08 -31.28 28.49
N HIS A 188 -25.22 -32.03 27.38
CA HIS A 188 -26.30 -32.99 27.25
C HIS A 188 -26.02 -34.09 28.28
N ILE A 189 -26.85 -34.15 29.32
CA ILE A 189 -26.91 -35.33 30.19
C ILE A 189 -27.36 -36.48 29.28
N LYS A 190 -26.39 -37.22 28.73
CA LYS A 190 -26.68 -38.45 27.99
C LYS A 190 -27.38 -39.39 28.97
N LYS A 191 -28.62 -39.78 28.67
CA LYS A 191 -29.25 -40.90 29.37
C LYS A 191 -28.29 -42.09 29.28
N LYS A 192 -27.98 -42.72 30.41
CA LYS A 192 -27.12 -43.91 30.44
C LYS A 192 -27.77 -44.97 29.56
N GLU A 193 -27.14 -45.31 28.44
CA GLU A 193 -27.53 -46.47 27.63
C GLU A 193 -26.96 -47.73 28.29
N ALA A 194 -27.77 -48.76 28.41
CA ALA A 194 -27.37 -50.02 29.01
C ALA A 194 -26.28 -50.71 28.16
N LYS A 195 -25.17 -51.13 28.79
CA LYS A 195 -24.01 -51.71 28.09
C LYS A 195 -24.17 -53.20 27.78
N ILE A 196 -25.05 -53.91 28.49
CA ILE A 196 -25.29 -55.35 28.36
C ILE A 196 -26.81 -55.57 28.32
N ASN A 197 -27.27 -56.47 27.43
CA ASN A 197 -28.69 -56.76 27.15
C ASN A 197 -29.49 -55.56 26.61
N VAL A 198 -28.96 -54.89 25.58
CA VAL A 198 -29.55 -53.72 24.90
C VAL A 198 -30.99 -53.99 24.41
N ASP A 199 -31.25 -55.18 23.86
CA ASP A 199 -32.57 -55.53 23.32
C ASP A 199 -33.63 -55.69 24.42
N TYR A 200 -33.25 -56.23 25.58
CA TYR A 200 -34.15 -56.36 26.73
C TYR A 200 -34.52 -55.00 27.34
N VAL A 201 -33.56 -54.07 27.36
CA VAL A 201 -33.80 -52.70 27.84
C VAL A 201 -34.70 -51.92 26.88
N LYS A 202 -34.51 -52.07 25.56
CA LYS A 202 -35.42 -51.49 24.55
C LYS A 202 -36.84 -52.05 24.65
N GLU A 203 -36.96 -53.34 24.92
CA GLU A 203 -38.26 -53.99 25.13
C GLU A 203 -38.94 -53.46 26.41
N LEU A 204 -38.19 -53.25 27.50
CA LEU A 204 -38.69 -52.64 28.74
C LEU A 204 -39.13 -51.19 28.56
N GLU A 205 -38.40 -50.37 27.79
CA GLU A 205 -38.77 -48.97 27.50
C GLU A 205 -40.06 -48.87 26.69
N LYS A 206 -40.23 -49.72 25.66
CA LYS A 206 -41.50 -49.82 24.91
C LYS A 206 -42.65 -50.24 25.83
N ARG A 207 -42.42 -51.23 26.68
CA ARG A 207 -43.41 -51.76 27.63
C ARG A 207 -43.78 -50.78 28.74
N GLN A 208 -42.91 -49.79 29.03
CA GLN A 208 -43.21 -48.67 29.94
C GLN A 208 -44.05 -47.59 29.27
N GLN A 209 -43.78 -47.25 28.00
CA GLN A 209 -44.59 -46.31 27.23
C GLN A 209 -46.02 -46.82 27.00
N ASP A 210 -46.19 -48.13 26.83
CA ASP A 210 -47.51 -48.76 26.68
C ASP A 210 -48.30 -48.92 28.01
N LYS A 211 -47.68 -48.65 29.17
CA LYS A 211 -48.26 -48.88 30.50
C LYS A 211 -48.10 -47.68 31.43
N GLU A 212 -48.68 -46.54 31.08
CA GLU A 212 -48.77 -45.35 31.96
C GLU A 212 -49.69 -45.52 33.20
N GLY A 213 -50.06 -46.74 33.59
CA GLY A 213 -50.91 -46.97 34.75
C GLY A 213 -50.53 -48.22 35.54
N LYS A 214 -49.90 -48.01 36.70
CA LYS A 214 -49.79 -48.97 37.82
C LYS A 214 -48.79 -50.12 37.63
N ASN A 215 -47.52 -49.90 37.97
CA ASN A 215 -46.76 -50.82 38.83
C ASN A 215 -45.39 -50.25 39.24
N LYS A 216 -45.23 -49.91 40.52
CA LYS A 216 -43.97 -49.39 41.09
C LYS A 216 -42.81 -50.42 41.12
N LYS A 217 -43.08 -51.70 40.82
CA LYS A 217 -42.06 -52.78 40.83
C LYS A 217 -41.18 -52.83 39.56
N SER A 218 -41.67 -52.39 38.39
CA SER A 218 -40.87 -52.41 37.15
C SER A 218 -39.90 -51.24 37.03
N ALA A 219 -40.19 -50.11 37.69
CA ALA A 219 -39.28 -48.97 37.75
C ALA A 219 -38.02 -49.28 38.57
N LEU A 220 -38.18 -49.94 39.73
CA LEU A 220 -37.06 -50.35 40.60
C LEU A 220 -36.13 -51.39 39.94
N ALA A 221 -36.69 -52.30 39.13
CA ALA A 221 -35.91 -53.32 38.42
C ALA A 221 -35.10 -52.74 37.24
N ALA A 222 -35.64 -51.72 36.55
CA ALA A 222 -34.90 -51.02 35.48
C ALA A 222 -33.75 -50.18 36.05
N GLU A 223 -33.93 -49.58 37.23
CA GLU A 223 -32.91 -48.76 37.88
C GLU A 223 -31.74 -49.60 38.44
N GLN A 224 -32.00 -50.84 38.88
CA GLN A 224 -30.96 -51.81 39.29
C GLN A 224 -30.10 -52.33 38.13
N VAL A 225 -30.61 -52.32 36.89
CA VAL A 225 -29.87 -52.76 35.69
C VAL A 225 -29.04 -51.61 35.08
N LEU A 226 -29.33 -50.36 35.45
CA LEU A 226 -28.69 -49.14 34.93
C LEU A 226 -27.59 -48.54 35.83
N GLN A 227 -27.34 -49.12 37.02
CA GLN A 227 -26.15 -48.81 37.85
C GLN A 227 -24.90 -49.45 37.25
#